data_AF-A0A923LCI8-F1
#
_entry.id   AF-A0A923LCI8-F1
#
_cell.length_a   1.000
_cell.length_b   1.000
_cell.length_c   1.000
_cell.angle_alpha   90.00
_cell.angle_beta   90.00
_cell.angle_gamma   90.00
#
_symmetry.space_group_name_H-M   'P 1'
#
loop_
_entity.id
_entity.type
_entity.pdbx_description
1 polymer ?
#
loop_
_entity_poly.entity_id
_entity_poly.type
_entity_poly.pdbx_seq_one_letter_code
_entity_poly.pdbx_strand_id
1 'polypeptide(L)'
;MSNLILSTSAYLYDFILLMLYFSGCLGRRFSRKVTFLGTIACWVAFCCFKLLPVYQADYNPTLPALFQLLVLGFYLCFFFGSSLPKKLLAALLQLATLSLLEFFTMRLLYTVIQPGEPVPIDSPIIALGTLIMIPLALLVCVFNYDLWKLFESRQWKWTHSRLQWICLLLPLGQGLLLTDYIRIYLNAIEQIRVSVLLGILLSMLADAGMFFLLEEAAEQSRLEEALRLQKRLYQREKYHYEELMQTQQETAKLRHDYQNYLLMLQELKKEDTP
;
A
#
# COMPACT_ATOMS: atom_id res chain seq x y z
N MET A 1 4.42 -31.37 24.78
CA MET A 1 3.41 -30.55 25.51
C MET A 1 3.90 -29.13 25.81
N SER A 2 5.12 -28.93 26.35
CA SER A 2 5.67 -27.59 26.63
C SER A 2 5.76 -26.68 25.39
N ASN A 3 6.26 -27.21 24.27
CA ASN A 3 6.38 -26.47 23.01
C ASN A 3 5.02 -26.05 22.43
N LEU A 4 4.00 -26.92 22.53
CA LEU A 4 2.65 -26.61 22.06
C LEU A 4 2.08 -25.41 22.81
N ILE A 5 2.20 -25.37 24.14
CA ILE A 5 1.73 -24.28 24.99
C ILE A 5 2.44 -22.98 24.62
N LEU A 6 3.77 -23.04 24.50
CA LEU A 6 4.59 -21.89 24.09
C LEU A 6 4.16 -21.36 22.72
N SER A 7 3.99 -22.22 21.73
CA SER A 7 3.54 -21.83 20.39
C SER A 7 2.13 -21.23 20.42
N THR A 8 1.15 -21.81 21.14
CA THR A 8 -0.18 -21.19 21.31
C THR A 8 -0.09 -19.77 21.88
N SER A 9 0.78 -19.56 22.87
CA SER A 9 0.94 -18.26 23.51
C SER A 9 1.62 -17.23 22.60
N ALA A 10 2.62 -17.67 21.81
CA ALA A 10 3.27 -16.84 20.80
C ALA A 10 2.28 -16.43 19.70
N TYR A 11 1.44 -17.36 19.22
CA TYR A 11 0.40 -17.01 18.25
C TYR A 11 -0.65 -16.06 18.82
N LEU A 12 -1.03 -16.20 20.09
CA LEU A 12 -1.95 -15.25 20.72
C LEU A 12 -1.36 -13.84 20.72
N TYR A 13 -0.08 -13.74 21.06
CA TYR A 13 0.66 -12.48 21.03
C TYR A 13 0.68 -11.87 19.61
N ASP A 14 1.00 -12.67 18.60
CA ASP A 14 1.02 -12.21 17.20
C ASP A 14 -0.36 -11.75 16.72
N PHE A 15 -1.43 -12.45 17.09
CA PHE A 15 -2.80 -12.04 16.75
C PHE A 15 -3.19 -10.70 17.40
N ILE A 16 -2.76 -10.46 18.64
CA ILE A 16 -2.95 -9.17 19.32
C ILE A 16 -2.17 -8.07 18.61
N LEU A 17 -0.91 -8.32 18.25
CA LEU A 17 -0.09 -7.37 17.50
C LEU A 17 -0.68 -7.05 16.13
N LEU A 18 -1.13 -8.07 15.37
CA LEU A 18 -1.81 -7.90 14.09
C LEU A 18 -3.09 -7.06 14.26
N MET A 19 -3.86 -7.29 15.32
CA MET A 19 -5.03 -6.47 15.61
C MET A 19 -4.65 -4.99 15.85
N LEU A 20 -3.60 -4.72 16.62
CA LEU A 20 -3.14 -3.36 16.90
C LEU A 20 -2.63 -2.69 15.61
N TYR A 21 -1.80 -3.40 14.84
CA TYR A 21 -1.28 -2.94 13.55
C TYR A 21 -2.40 -2.58 12.58
N PHE A 22 -3.33 -3.51 12.31
CA PHE A 22 -4.44 -3.26 11.40
C PHE A 22 -5.41 -2.21 11.93
N SER A 23 -5.62 -2.13 13.25
CA SER A 23 -6.45 -1.06 13.85
C SER A 23 -5.81 0.33 13.72
N GLY A 24 -4.48 0.40 13.70
CA GLY A 24 -3.74 1.63 13.46
C GLY A 24 -3.67 2.02 11.98
N CYS A 25 -3.56 1.03 11.08
CA CYS A 25 -3.39 1.27 9.65
C CYS A 25 -4.72 1.37 8.87
N LEU A 26 -5.76 0.70 9.33
CA LEU A 26 -7.04 0.57 8.63
C LEU A 26 -8.18 1.16 9.45
N GLY A 27 -9.10 1.84 8.76
CA GLY A 27 -10.36 2.27 9.36
C GLY A 27 -11.18 1.05 9.79
N ARG A 28 -11.61 0.99 11.05
CA ARG A 28 -12.34 -0.16 11.59
C ARG A 28 -13.84 -0.01 11.36
N ARG A 29 -14.55 -1.12 11.07
CA ARG A 29 -16.03 -1.11 10.94
C ARG A 29 -16.75 -1.17 12.28
N PHE A 30 -16.15 -1.85 13.26
CA PHE A 30 -16.78 -2.15 14.53
C PHE A 30 -16.06 -1.51 15.73
N SER A 31 -16.71 -1.55 16.90
CA SER A 31 -16.16 -1.10 18.18
C SER A 31 -14.97 -1.94 18.64
N ARG A 32 -14.09 -1.38 19.49
CA ARG A 32 -12.81 -2.02 19.86
C ARG A 32 -13.01 -3.39 20.50
N LYS A 33 -14.07 -3.52 21.29
CA LYS A 33 -14.45 -4.76 21.97
C LYS A 33 -14.85 -5.87 21.00
N VAL A 34 -15.60 -5.53 19.95
CA VAL A 34 -16.06 -6.48 18.93
C VAL A 34 -14.90 -6.96 18.06
N THR A 35 -14.00 -6.06 17.65
CA THR A 35 -12.78 -6.43 16.94
C THR A 35 -11.91 -7.35 17.79
N PHE A 36 -11.74 -7.05 19.08
CA PHE A 36 -10.96 -7.90 20.00
C PHE A 36 -11.55 -9.31 20.14
N LEU A 37 -12.87 -9.42 20.34
CA LEU A 37 -13.55 -10.71 20.40
C LEU A 37 -13.41 -11.49 19.09
N GLY A 38 -13.49 -10.78 17.95
CA GLY A 38 -13.23 -11.31 16.63
C GLY A 38 -11.81 -11.85 16.45
N THR A 39 -10.81 -11.11 16.92
CA THR A 39 -9.40 -11.53 16.91
C THR A 39 -9.21 -12.80 17.73
N ILE A 40 -9.82 -12.90 18.92
CA ILE A 40 -9.77 -14.12 19.74
C ILE A 40 -10.42 -15.29 19.01
N ALA A 41 -11.58 -15.09 18.38
CA ALA A 41 -12.25 -16.14 17.63
C ALA A 41 -11.40 -16.62 16.44
N CYS A 42 -10.76 -15.71 15.70
CA CYS A 42 -9.83 -16.05 14.63
C CYS A 42 -8.59 -16.79 15.15
N TRP A 43 -8.05 -16.40 16.32
CA TRP A 43 -6.94 -17.08 16.97
C TRP A 43 -7.31 -18.51 17.37
N VAL A 44 -8.47 -18.73 18.01
CA VAL A 44 -8.95 -20.08 18.37
C VAL A 44 -9.09 -20.96 17.12
N ALA A 45 -9.71 -20.44 16.06
CA ALA A 45 -9.82 -21.15 14.78
C ALA A 45 -8.44 -21.51 14.22
N PHE A 46 -7.48 -20.58 14.27
CA PHE A 46 -6.12 -20.81 13.83
C PHE A 46 -5.41 -21.90 14.64
N CYS A 47 -5.56 -21.92 15.96
CA CYS A 47 -4.99 -22.95 16.82
C CYS A 47 -5.58 -24.34 16.55
N CYS A 48 -6.91 -24.44 16.37
CA CYS A 48 -7.57 -25.72 16.08
C CYS A 48 -7.18 -26.30 14.72
N PHE A 49 -7.13 -25.48 13.67
CA PHE A 49 -6.98 -25.94 12.29
C PHE A 49 -5.54 -25.92 11.77
N LYS A 50 -4.66 -25.07 12.30
CA LYS A 50 -3.24 -25.02 11.88
C LYS A 50 -2.32 -25.66 12.90
N LEU A 51 -2.43 -25.28 14.17
CA LEU A 51 -1.45 -25.71 15.17
C LEU A 51 -1.57 -27.22 15.46
N LEU A 52 -2.80 -27.72 15.61
CA LEU A 52 -3.03 -29.13 15.95
C LEU A 52 -2.51 -30.10 14.87
N PRO A 53 -2.74 -29.85 13.56
CA PRO A 53 -2.21 -30.72 12.51
C PRO A 53 -0.70 -30.61 12.27
N VAL A 54 -0.05 -29.49 12.65
CA VAL A 54 1.42 -29.33 12.56
C VAL A 54 2.17 -30.34 13.43
N TYR A 55 1.58 -30.76 14.55
CA TYR A 55 2.15 -31.77 15.45
C TYR A 55 1.70 -33.21 15.12
N GLN A 56 1.02 -33.43 13.99
CA GLN A 56 0.64 -34.76 13.50
C GLN A 56 1.62 -35.24 12.41
N ALA A 57 1.89 -36.54 12.36
CA ALA A 57 2.99 -37.12 11.57
C ALA A 57 2.86 -36.97 10.03
N ASP A 58 1.64 -36.81 9.50
CA ASP A 58 1.37 -36.63 8.06
C ASP A 58 1.08 -35.16 7.71
N TYR A 59 2.05 -34.29 8.00
CA TYR A 59 1.89 -32.84 7.82
C TYR A 59 2.07 -32.41 6.36
N ASN A 60 0.96 -32.05 5.69
CA ASN A 60 1.01 -31.33 4.42
C ASN A 60 0.98 -29.80 4.68
N PRO A 61 2.06 -29.05 4.40
CA PRO A 61 2.14 -27.61 4.72
C PRO A 61 1.25 -26.72 3.87
N THR A 62 0.74 -27.20 2.72
CA THR A 62 -0.03 -26.36 1.79
C THR A 62 -1.43 -26.04 2.30
N LEU A 63 -2.12 -27.01 2.90
CA LEU A 63 -3.50 -26.88 3.34
C LEU A 63 -3.66 -25.89 4.51
N PRO A 64 -2.79 -25.92 5.55
CA PRO A 64 -2.82 -24.94 6.63
C PRO A 64 -2.41 -23.52 6.18
N ALA A 65 -1.53 -23.40 5.19
CA ALA A 65 -1.15 -22.11 4.62
C ALA A 65 -2.32 -21.45 3.86
N LEU A 66 -3.07 -22.23 3.08
CA LEU A 66 -4.29 -21.74 2.42
C LEU A 66 -5.36 -21.33 3.44
N PHE A 67 -5.54 -22.13 4.50
CA PHE A 67 -6.46 -21.80 5.58
C PHE A 67 -6.07 -20.48 6.29
N GLN A 68 -4.78 -20.27 6.55
CA GLN A 68 -4.27 -19.00 7.11
C GLN A 68 -4.61 -17.79 6.24
N LEU A 69 -4.44 -17.89 4.92
CA LEU A 69 -4.78 -16.81 3.99
C LEU A 69 -6.30 -16.54 3.97
N LEU A 70 -7.11 -17.60 4.04
CA LEU A 70 -8.57 -17.48 4.11
C LEU A 70 -9.02 -16.78 5.40
N VAL A 71 -8.48 -17.18 6.55
CA VAL A 71 -8.79 -16.57 7.85
C VAL A 71 -8.38 -15.10 7.87
N LEU A 72 -7.18 -14.78 7.37
CA LEU A 72 -6.70 -13.40 7.27
C LEU A 72 -7.59 -12.56 6.33
N GLY A 73 -7.96 -13.11 5.17
CA GLY A 73 -8.85 -12.46 4.21
C GLY A 73 -10.23 -12.18 4.81
N PHE A 74 -10.82 -13.17 5.49
CA PHE A 74 -12.08 -13.02 6.21
C PHE A 74 -11.99 -11.93 7.29
N TYR A 75 -10.94 -11.97 8.11
CA TYR A 75 -10.72 -11.00 9.18
C TYR A 75 -10.62 -9.56 8.65
N LEU A 76 -9.84 -9.34 7.59
CA LEU A 76 -9.67 -8.02 6.96
C LEU A 76 -10.96 -7.52 6.29
N CYS A 77 -11.69 -8.40 5.60
CA CYS A 77 -12.92 -8.04 4.91
C CYS A 77 -14.06 -7.72 5.89
N PHE A 78 -14.17 -8.49 6.97
CA PHE A 78 -15.26 -8.38 7.93
C PHE A 78 -15.04 -7.22 8.90
N PHE A 79 -13.87 -7.11 9.53
CA PHE A 79 -13.65 -6.16 10.63
C PHE A 79 -13.21 -4.75 10.20
N PHE A 80 -12.69 -4.57 8.98
CA PHE A 80 -12.11 -3.29 8.52
C PHE A 80 -12.86 -2.66 7.34
N GLY A 81 -13.04 -1.34 7.42
CA GLY A 81 -13.83 -0.47 6.54
C GLY A 81 -13.10 -0.01 5.29
N SER A 82 -11.77 -0.06 5.31
CA SER A 82 -10.92 0.44 4.24
C SER A 82 -11.17 -0.24 2.88
N SER A 83 -10.75 0.44 1.81
CA SER A 83 -10.76 -0.13 0.46
C SER A 83 -9.94 -1.41 0.38
N LEU A 84 -10.34 -2.33 -0.52
CA LEU A 84 -9.66 -3.61 -0.72
C LEU A 84 -8.15 -3.45 -0.99
N PRO A 85 -7.68 -2.49 -1.81
CA PRO A 85 -6.26 -2.32 -2.06
C PRO A 85 -5.46 -1.89 -0.82
N LYS A 86 -6.04 -1.03 0.03
CA LYS A 86 -5.41 -0.63 1.31
C LYS A 86 -5.25 -1.83 2.24
N LYS A 87 -6.28 -2.67 2.34
CA LYS A 87 -6.25 -3.89 3.17
C LYS A 87 -5.19 -4.86 2.69
N LEU A 88 -5.15 -5.11 1.38
CA LEU A 88 -4.18 -6.01 0.78
C LEU A 88 -2.76 -5.47 0.92
N LEU A 89 -2.52 -4.17 0.73
CA LEU A 89 -1.20 -3.58 0.91
C LEU A 89 -0.70 -3.73 2.36
N ALA A 90 -1.53 -3.37 3.34
CA ALA A 90 -1.16 -3.51 4.76
C ALA A 90 -0.88 -4.97 5.12
N ALA A 91 -1.69 -5.90 4.61
CA ALA A 91 -1.52 -7.33 4.86
C ALA A 91 -0.24 -7.87 4.20
N LEU A 92 0.03 -7.50 2.94
CA LEU A 92 1.21 -7.94 2.20
C LEU A 92 2.49 -7.36 2.78
N LEU A 93 2.49 -6.07 3.17
CA LEU A 93 3.61 -5.45 3.85
C LEU A 93 3.94 -6.20 5.14
N GLN A 94 2.92 -6.44 5.97
CA GLN A 94 3.11 -7.17 7.23
C GLN A 94 3.59 -8.60 7.01
N LEU A 95 3.01 -9.33 6.05
CA LEU A 95 3.43 -10.70 5.72
C LEU A 95 4.88 -10.72 5.22
N ALA A 96 5.24 -9.83 4.31
CA ALA A 96 6.57 -9.80 3.70
C ALA A 96 7.67 -9.53 4.75
N THR A 97 7.48 -8.53 5.62
CA THR A 97 8.46 -8.20 6.66
C THR A 97 8.57 -9.31 7.72
N LEU A 98 7.45 -9.90 8.11
CA LEU A 98 7.41 -10.94 9.15
C LEU A 98 7.99 -12.25 8.61
N SER A 99 7.76 -12.59 7.35
CA SER A 99 8.43 -13.71 6.70
C SER A 99 9.95 -13.48 6.59
N LEU A 100 10.41 -12.30 6.16
CA LEU A 100 11.85 -11.98 6.12
C LEU A 100 12.52 -12.15 7.50
N LEU A 101 11.80 -11.78 8.56
CA LEU A 101 12.26 -11.95 9.93
C LEU A 101 12.30 -13.41 10.36
N GLU A 102 11.27 -14.20 10.03
CA GLU A 102 11.23 -15.64 10.29
C GLU A 102 12.42 -16.33 9.62
N PHE A 103 12.73 -15.94 8.38
CA PHE A 103 13.92 -16.38 7.66
C PHE A 103 15.24 -16.03 8.35
N PHE A 104 15.39 -14.78 8.79
CA PHE A 104 16.58 -14.34 9.52
C PHE A 104 16.77 -15.16 10.80
N THR A 105 15.68 -15.42 11.52
CA THR A 105 15.71 -16.14 12.80
C THR A 105 16.02 -17.61 12.60
N MET A 106 15.43 -18.24 11.57
CA MET A 106 15.80 -19.59 11.14
C MET A 106 17.29 -19.65 10.77
N ARG A 107 17.80 -18.71 9.97
CA ARG A 107 19.23 -18.70 9.63
C ARG A 107 20.12 -18.63 10.86
N LEU A 108 19.79 -17.75 11.82
CA LEU A 108 20.53 -17.61 13.08
C LEU A 108 20.56 -18.93 13.86
N LEU A 109 19.43 -19.63 13.96
CA LEU A 109 19.34 -20.94 14.62
C LEU A 109 20.24 -21.99 13.93
N TYR A 110 20.19 -22.06 12.60
CA TYR A 110 20.97 -23.04 11.82
C TYR A 110 22.46 -22.71 11.70
N THR A 111 22.89 -21.45 11.82
CA THR A 111 24.32 -21.10 11.70
C THR A 111 25.03 -21.01 13.05
N VAL A 112 24.33 -20.58 14.10
CA VAL A 112 24.94 -20.29 15.40
C VAL A 112 24.74 -21.43 16.40
N ILE A 113 23.60 -22.13 16.35
CA ILE A 113 23.21 -23.08 17.39
C ILE A 113 23.40 -24.53 16.96
N GLN A 114 22.95 -24.92 15.77
CA GLN A 114 23.16 -26.28 15.22
C GLN A 114 23.54 -26.25 13.73
N PRO A 115 24.83 -26.09 13.40
CA PRO A 115 25.30 -26.12 12.03
C PRO A 115 25.20 -27.53 11.43
N GLY A 116 24.42 -27.68 10.35
CA GLY A 116 24.46 -28.86 9.48
C GLY A 116 23.46 -29.99 9.79
N GLU A 117 22.62 -29.85 10.81
CA GLU A 117 21.58 -30.84 11.12
C GLU A 117 20.17 -30.27 10.92
N PRO A 118 19.22 -31.04 10.35
CA PRO A 118 17.81 -30.63 10.28
C PRO A 118 17.22 -30.60 11.70
N VAL A 119 16.73 -29.44 12.11
CA VAL A 119 16.18 -29.22 13.46
C VAL A 119 14.82 -29.95 13.59
N PRO A 120 14.66 -30.94 14.48
CA PRO A 120 13.39 -31.63 14.67
C PRO A 120 12.35 -30.70 15.30
N ILE A 121 11.07 -30.88 14.93
CA ILE A 121 9.92 -30.03 15.30
C ILE A 121 9.75 -29.90 16.83
N ASP A 122 10.11 -30.94 17.58
CA ASP A 122 10.04 -30.97 19.05
C ASP A 122 11.34 -30.55 19.76
N SER A 123 12.33 -30.03 19.04
CA SER A 123 13.59 -29.61 19.64
C SER A 123 13.43 -28.36 20.52
N PRO A 124 14.24 -28.22 21.58
CA PRO A 124 14.32 -26.99 22.37
C PRO A 124 14.81 -25.78 21.55
N ILE A 125 15.40 -26.01 20.38
CA ILE A 125 15.92 -24.97 19.48
C ILE A 125 14.78 -24.22 18.80
N ILE A 126 13.69 -24.90 18.43
CA ILE A 126 12.49 -24.25 17.88
C ILE A 126 11.77 -23.42 18.95
N ALA A 127 11.76 -23.89 20.19
CA ALA A 127 11.24 -23.10 21.32
C ALA A 127 12.07 -21.82 21.53
N LEU A 128 13.39 -21.91 21.44
CA LEU A 128 14.29 -20.75 21.52
C LEU A 128 14.08 -19.78 20.34
N GLY A 129 13.91 -20.30 19.13
CA GLY A 129 13.54 -19.51 17.95
C GLY A 129 12.22 -18.77 18.11
N THR A 130 11.21 -19.44 18.65
CA THR A 130 9.90 -18.84 18.95
C THR A 130 10.02 -17.71 19.98
N LEU A 131 10.86 -17.90 21.02
CA LEU A 131 11.11 -16.86 22.04
C LEU A 131 11.83 -15.63 21.46
N ILE A 132 12.77 -15.82 20.53
CA ILE A 132 13.45 -14.72 19.83
C ILE A 132 12.47 -13.97 18.91
N MET A 133 11.54 -14.69 18.27
CA MET A 133 10.56 -14.10 17.35
C MET A 133 9.58 -13.15 18.03
N ILE A 134 9.19 -13.40 19.29
CA ILE A 134 8.21 -12.56 20.02
C ILE A 134 8.63 -11.06 20.04
N PRO A 135 9.80 -10.66 20.56
CA PRO A 135 10.20 -9.25 20.56
C PRO A 135 10.48 -8.70 19.16
N LEU A 136 10.95 -9.54 18.23
CA LEU A 136 11.19 -9.10 16.86
C LEU A 136 9.89 -8.82 16.09
N ALA A 137 8.82 -9.60 16.33
CA ALA A 137 7.51 -9.38 15.75
C ALA A 137 6.91 -8.03 16.19
N LEU A 138 7.16 -7.62 17.44
CA LEU A 138 6.81 -6.28 17.92
C LEU A 138 7.55 -5.19 17.13
N LEU A 139 8.87 -5.33 16.97
CA LEU A 139 9.68 -4.37 16.21
C LEU A 139 9.20 -4.24 14.77
N VAL A 140 8.85 -5.36 14.12
CA VAL A 140 8.27 -5.37 12.77
C VAL A 140 6.93 -4.64 12.73
N CYS A 141 6.05 -4.87 13.71
CA CYS A 141 4.77 -4.17 13.78
C CYS A 141 4.94 -2.66 13.95
N VAL A 142 5.87 -2.22 14.79
CA VAL A 142 6.18 -0.79 15.00
C VAL A 142 6.78 -0.19 13.72
N PHE A 143 7.78 -0.84 13.13
CA PHE A 143 8.41 -0.40 11.89
C PHE A 143 7.40 -0.26 10.76
N ASN A 144 6.56 -1.28 10.53
CA ASN A 144 5.55 -1.25 9.49
C ASN A 144 4.46 -0.22 9.77
N TYR A 145 4.14 0.05 11.03
CA TYR A 145 3.19 1.10 11.41
C TYR A 145 3.75 2.51 11.15
N ASP A 146 5.02 2.76 11.46
CA ASP A 146 5.68 4.02 11.17
C ASP A 146 5.82 4.24 9.66
N LEU A 147 6.16 3.19 8.92
CA LEU A 147 6.20 3.18 7.47
C LEU A 147 4.80 3.46 6.88
N TRP A 148 3.75 2.89 7.46
CA TRP A 148 2.37 3.19 7.09
C TRP A 148 1.97 4.64 7.36
N LYS A 149 2.37 5.21 8.50
CA LYS A 149 2.14 6.63 8.81
C LYS A 149 2.87 7.55 7.85
N LEU A 150 4.08 7.19 7.42
CA LEU A 150 4.79 7.94 6.39
C LEU A 150 3.98 7.96 5.09
N PHE A 151 3.40 6.82 4.68
CA PHE A 151 2.48 6.76 3.54
C PHE A 151 1.20 7.59 3.74
N GLU A 152 0.62 7.61 4.93
CA GLU A 152 -0.61 8.37 5.19
C GLU A 152 -0.38 9.89 5.30
N SER A 153 0.74 10.30 5.93
CA SER A 153 1.08 11.71 6.19
C SER A 153 1.33 12.53 4.94
N ARG A 154 1.83 11.91 3.86
CA ARG A 154 2.09 12.58 2.59
C ARG A 154 0.84 12.83 1.74
N GLN A 155 -0.35 12.76 2.34
CA GLN A 155 -1.63 12.88 1.64
C GLN A 155 -1.68 12.01 0.40
N TRP A 156 -1.26 10.75 0.53
CA TRP A 156 -1.43 9.74 -0.52
C TRP A 156 -2.90 9.71 -0.87
N LYS A 157 -3.30 10.49 -1.88
CA LYS A 157 -4.69 10.56 -2.30
C LYS A 157 -4.88 9.27 -3.07
N TRP A 158 -5.40 8.27 -2.38
CA TRP A 158 -5.87 6.96 -2.87
C TRP A 158 -7.02 7.09 -3.90
N THR A 159 -6.99 8.14 -4.72
CA THR A 159 -7.95 8.51 -5.75
C THR A 159 -7.73 7.76 -7.07
N HIS A 160 -6.56 7.17 -7.32
CA HIS A 160 -6.30 6.43 -8.56
C HIS A 160 -6.39 4.91 -8.37
N SER A 161 -7.52 4.35 -8.82
CA SER A 161 -7.81 2.90 -8.78
C SER A 161 -6.72 2.05 -9.45
N ARG A 162 -6.12 2.50 -10.57
CA ARG A 162 -5.15 1.68 -11.34
C ARG A 162 -3.75 1.64 -10.71
N LEU A 163 -3.25 2.76 -10.19
CA LEU A 163 -1.93 2.81 -9.56
C LEU A 163 -1.88 1.90 -8.32
N GLN A 164 -3.00 1.80 -7.58
CA GLN A 164 -3.14 0.91 -6.41
C GLN A 164 -2.94 -0.57 -6.74
N TRP A 165 -3.34 -1.02 -7.93
CA TRP A 165 -3.15 -2.40 -8.37
C TRP A 165 -1.72 -2.67 -8.83
N ILE A 166 -1.06 -1.69 -9.44
CA ILE A 166 0.37 -1.77 -9.78
C ILE A 166 1.22 -1.82 -8.50
N CYS A 167 0.85 -1.01 -7.52
CA CYS A 167 1.39 -1.01 -6.17
C CYS A 167 1.23 -2.37 -5.45
N LEU A 168 0.20 -3.15 -5.76
CA LEU A 168 -0.01 -4.49 -5.19
C LEU A 168 0.88 -5.57 -5.83
N LEU A 169 1.30 -5.39 -7.08
CA LEU A 169 2.12 -6.37 -7.80
C LEU A 169 3.51 -6.53 -7.21
N LEU A 170 4.07 -5.46 -6.63
CA LEU A 170 5.42 -5.44 -6.05
C LEU A 170 5.54 -6.40 -4.84
N PRO A 171 4.78 -6.22 -3.75
CA PRO A 171 4.89 -7.12 -2.60
C PRO A 171 4.34 -8.53 -2.91
N LEU A 172 3.48 -8.69 -3.93
CA LEU A 172 3.01 -10.00 -4.38
C LEU A 172 4.12 -10.77 -5.13
N GLY A 173 4.89 -10.09 -5.99
CA GLY A 173 6.08 -10.65 -6.62
C GLY A 173 7.12 -11.09 -5.60
N GLN A 174 7.31 -10.30 -4.53
CA GLN A 174 8.19 -10.69 -3.43
C GLN A 174 7.67 -11.92 -2.67
N GLY A 175 6.37 -12.00 -2.39
CA GLY A 175 5.78 -13.17 -1.74
C GLY A 175 6.03 -14.46 -2.53
N LEU A 176 5.94 -14.41 -3.86
CA LEU A 176 6.24 -15.55 -4.73
C LEU A 176 7.72 -15.93 -4.70
N LEU A 177 8.62 -14.96 -4.83
CA LEU A 177 10.07 -15.17 -4.72
C LEU A 177 10.46 -15.78 -3.37
N LEU A 178 9.86 -15.27 -2.30
CA LEU A 178 10.11 -15.75 -0.95
C LEU A 178 9.62 -17.20 -0.79
N THR A 179 8.44 -17.52 -1.34
CA THR A 179 7.84 -18.87 -1.26
C THR A 179 8.67 -19.91 -2.00
N ASP A 180 9.17 -19.59 -3.19
CA ASP A 180 10.05 -20.48 -3.94
C ASP A 180 11.40 -20.66 -3.22
N TYR A 181 11.87 -19.61 -2.56
CA TYR A 181 13.09 -19.68 -1.75
C TYR A 181 12.93 -20.56 -0.50
N ILE A 182 11.77 -20.51 0.18
CA ILE A 182 11.42 -21.46 1.28
C ILE A 182 11.48 -22.90 0.75
N ARG A 183 10.92 -23.16 -0.44
CA ARG A 183 10.88 -24.51 -1.03
C ARG A 183 12.26 -25.04 -1.37
N ILE A 184 13.13 -24.20 -1.94
CA ILE A 184 14.52 -24.56 -2.22
C ILE A 184 15.24 -24.87 -0.91
N TYR A 185 15.01 -24.09 0.14
CA TYR A 185 15.64 -24.30 1.45
C TYR A 185 15.17 -25.57 2.18
N LEU A 186 13.88 -25.90 2.13
CA LEU A 186 13.36 -27.14 2.73
C LEU A 186 13.83 -28.40 2.00
N ASN A 187 14.14 -28.30 0.69
CA ASN A 187 14.49 -29.43 -0.14
C ASN A 187 16.01 -29.57 -0.41
N ALA A 188 16.80 -28.51 -0.24
CA ALA A 188 18.24 -28.52 -0.49
C ALA A 188 19.00 -28.09 0.77
N ILE A 189 19.91 -28.96 1.24
CA ILE A 189 20.89 -28.69 2.31
C ILE A 189 21.97 -27.74 1.76
N GLU A 190 21.59 -26.61 1.16
CA GLU A 190 22.53 -25.59 0.70
C GLU A 190 22.49 -24.38 1.63
N GLN A 191 23.68 -23.97 2.09
CA GLN A 191 23.85 -22.77 2.89
C GLN A 191 23.42 -21.53 2.10
N ILE A 192 22.39 -20.86 2.60
CA ILE A 192 21.96 -19.56 2.09
C ILE A 192 23.15 -18.59 2.10
N ARG A 193 23.51 -18.08 0.92
CA ARG A 193 24.47 -16.98 0.78
C ARG A 193 23.84 -15.69 1.29
N VAL A 194 24.57 -14.95 2.13
CA VAL A 194 24.16 -13.63 2.67
C VAL A 194 23.74 -12.67 1.55
N SER A 195 24.30 -12.84 0.35
CA SER A 195 23.94 -12.09 -0.86
C SER A 195 22.47 -12.18 -1.23
N VAL A 196 21.79 -13.31 -0.98
CA VAL A 196 20.37 -13.46 -1.34
C VAL A 196 19.47 -12.73 -0.34
N LEU A 197 19.81 -12.79 0.95
CA LEU A 197 19.07 -12.08 1.98
C LEU A 197 19.21 -10.56 1.81
N LEU A 198 20.42 -10.09 1.50
CA LEU A 198 20.66 -8.71 1.08
C LEU A 198 19.90 -8.35 -0.20
N GLY A 199 19.81 -9.26 -1.18
CA GLY A 199 19.06 -9.05 -2.41
C GLY A 199 17.57 -8.84 -2.18
N ILE A 200 16.95 -9.65 -1.31
CA ILE A 200 15.53 -9.50 -0.95
C ILE A 200 15.30 -8.20 -0.19
N LEU A 201 16.18 -7.87 0.77
CA LEU A 201 16.09 -6.65 1.57
C LEU A 201 16.29 -5.39 0.70
N LEU A 202 17.22 -5.44 -0.25
CA LEU A 202 17.43 -4.40 -1.25
C LEU A 202 16.25 -4.29 -2.21
N SER A 203 15.63 -5.41 -2.60
CA SER A 203 14.40 -5.42 -3.40
C SER A 203 13.24 -4.77 -2.65
N MET A 204 13.08 -5.01 -1.34
CA MET A 204 12.07 -4.32 -0.52
C MET A 204 12.31 -2.82 -0.46
N LEU A 205 13.57 -2.40 -0.30
CA LEU A 205 13.93 -0.99 -0.31
C LEU A 205 13.75 -0.34 -1.69
N ALA A 206 14.06 -1.07 -2.76
CA ALA A 206 13.84 -0.63 -4.14
C ALA A 206 12.35 -0.48 -4.45
N ASP A 207 11.52 -1.41 -3.97
CA ASP A 207 10.07 -1.33 -4.11
C ASP A 207 9.53 -0.13 -3.35
N ALA A 208 9.95 0.06 -2.08
CA ALA A 208 9.67 1.27 -1.30
C ALA A 208 10.08 2.55 -2.06
N GLY A 209 11.28 2.56 -2.67
CA GLY A 209 11.77 3.64 -3.53
C GLY A 209 10.86 3.89 -4.75
N MET A 210 10.47 2.83 -5.44
CA MET A 210 9.57 2.88 -6.59
C MET A 210 8.19 3.42 -6.22
N PHE A 211 7.69 3.11 -5.03
CA PHE A 211 6.46 3.72 -4.50
C PHE A 211 6.58 5.24 -4.40
N PHE A 212 7.70 5.75 -3.88
CA PHE A 212 7.93 7.20 -3.79
C PHE A 212 8.03 7.86 -5.17
N LEU A 213 8.76 7.23 -6.11
CA LEU A 213 8.92 7.77 -7.46
C LEU A 213 7.63 7.79 -8.26
N LEU A 214 6.78 6.77 -8.12
CA LEU A 214 5.49 6.69 -8.80
C LEU A 214 4.50 7.74 -8.27
N GLU A 215 4.56 8.06 -6.98
CA GLU A 215 3.74 9.13 -6.39
C GLU A 215 4.16 10.49 -6.93
N GLU A 216 5.45 10.80 -6.91
CA GLU A 216 5.98 12.06 -7.43
C GLU A 216 5.64 12.25 -8.92
N ALA A 217 5.78 11.17 -9.71
CA ALA A 217 5.38 11.18 -11.12
C ALA A 217 3.86 11.42 -11.31
N ALA A 218 3.02 10.85 -10.45
CA ALA A 218 1.57 11.04 -10.51
C ALA A 218 1.15 12.47 -10.10
N GLU A 219 1.82 13.07 -9.11
CA GLU A 219 1.59 14.46 -8.73
C GLU A 219 2.04 15.43 -9.82
N GLN A 220 3.22 15.22 -10.39
CA GLN A 220 3.72 16.00 -11.51
C GLN A 220 2.77 15.93 -12.71
N SER A 221 2.28 14.74 -13.05
CA SER A 221 1.29 14.55 -14.13
C SER A 221 0.00 15.36 -13.88
N ARG A 222 -0.51 15.38 -12.64
CA ARG A 222 -1.69 16.19 -12.29
C ARG A 222 -1.44 17.69 -12.41
N LEU A 223 -0.28 18.15 -11.93
CA LEU A 223 0.13 19.54 -12.05
C LEU A 223 0.26 19.95 -13.51
N GLU A 224 0.82 19.09 -14.36
CA GLU A 224 0.88 19.30 -15.80
C GLU A 224 -0.50 19.38 -16.45
N GLU A 225 -1.43 18.48 -16.10
CA GLU A 225 -2.80 18.51 -16.64
C GLU A 225 -3.54 19.78 -16.23
N ALA A 226 -3.43 20.18 -14.97
CA ALA A 226 -4.00 21.43 -14.45
C ALA A 226 -3.40 22.65 -15.18
N LEU A 227 -2.09 22.67 -15.38
CA LEU A 227 -1.39 23.72 -16.13
C LEU A 227 -1.88 23.76 -17.60
N ARG A 228 -2.04 22.60 -18.25
CA ARG A 228 -2.55 22.50 -19.63
C ARG A 228 -3.99 23.00 -19.73
N LEU A 229 -4.83 22.72 -18.73
CA LEU A 229 -6.20 23.23 -18.68
C LEU A 229 -6.21 24.75 -18.50
N GLN A 230 -5.43 25.28 -17.55
CA GLN A 230 -5.32 26.71 -17.30
C GLN A 230 -4.81 27.46 -18.53
N LYS A 231 -3.80 26.94 -19.24
CA LYS A 231 -3.30 27.52 -20.50
C LYS A 231 -4.39 27.58 -21.56
N ARG A 232 -5.20 26.53 -21.70
CA ARG A 232 -6.33 26.51 -22.66
C ARG A 232 -7.41 27.54 -22.31
N LEU A 233 -7.75 27.67 -21.04
CA LEU A 233 -8.72 28.68 -20.57
C LEU A 233 -8.21 30.10 -20.83
N TYR A 234 -6.94 30.37 -20.51
CA TYR A 234 -6.32 31.67 -20.77
C TYR A 234 -6.28 32.02 -22.25
N GLN A 235 -5.94 31.06 -23.12
CA GLN A 235 -5.97 31.29 -24.58
C GLN A 235 -7.38 31.63 -25.06
N ARG A 236 -8.40 30.93 -24.57
CA ARG A 236 -9.80 31.19 -24.92
C ARG A 236 -10.26 32.57 -24.47
N GLU A 237 -9.89 32.98 -23.27
CA GLU A 237 -10.18 34.31 -22.74
C GLU A 237 -9.48 35.40 -23.57
N LYS A 238 -8.21 35.20 -23.93
CA LYS A 238 -7.47 36.11 -24.81
C LYS A 238 -8.16 36.32 -26.16
N TYR A 239 -8.60 35.24 -26.82
CA TYR A 239 -9.34 35.34 -28.09
C TYR A 239 -10.64 36.12 -27.92
N HIS A 240 -11.37 35.88 -26.84
CA HIS A 240 -12.61 36.61 -26.56
C HIS A 240 -12.36 38.12 -26.35
N TYR A 241 -11.29 38.48 -25.65
CA TYR A 241 -10.88 39.89 -25.49
C TYR A 241 -10.48 40.55 -26.81
N GLU A 242 -9.77 39.84 -27.70
CA GLU A 242 -9.40 40.35 -29.02
C GLU A 242 -10.64 40.63 -29.89
N GLU A 243 -11.64 39.74 -29.85
CA GLU A 243 -12.92 39.90 -30.57
C GLU A 243 -13.74 41.09 -30.03
N LEU A 244 -13.78 41.26 -28.70
CA LEU A 244 -14.38 42.42 -28.04
C LEU A 244 -13.72 43.74 -28.47
N MET A 245 -12.38 43.77 -28.54
CA MET A 245 -11.63 44.94 -28.98
C MET A 245 -11.92 45.30 -30.44
N GLN A 246 -11.98 44.30 -31.33
CA GLN A 246 -12.36 44.53 -32.72
C GLN A 246 -13.78 45.12 -32.83
N THR A 247 -14.74 44.55 -32.09
CA THR A 247 -16.12 45.05 -32.07
C THR A 247 -16.21 46.49 -31.53
N GLN A 248 -15.43 46.83 -30.50
CA GLN A 248 -15.33 48.21 -30.00
C GLN A 248 -14.76 49.16 -31.04
N GLN A 249 -13.74 48.73 -31.79
CA GLN A 249 -13.13 49.55 -32.83
C GLN A 249 -14.07 49.76 -34.02
N GLU A 250 -14.82 48.73 -34.41
CA GLU A 250 -15.86 48.82 -35.46
C GLU A 250 -17.00 49.76 -35.05
N THR A 251 -17.51 49.62 -33.82
CA THR A 251 -18.56 50.52 -33.31
C THR A 251 -18.09 51.96 -33.16
N ALA A 252 -16.82 52.19 -32.79
CA ALA A 252 -16.22 53.52 -32.77
C ALA A 252 -16.13 54.13 -34.18
N LYS A 253 -15.70 53.35 -35.19
CA LYS A 253 -15.68 53.79 -36.59
C LYS A 253 -17.08 54.13 -37.10
N LEU A 254 -18.05 53.25 -36.88
CA LEU A 254 -19.45 53.50 -37.25
C LEU A 254 -19.97 54.79 -36.61
N ARG A 255 -19.70 55.00 -35.32
CA ARG A 255 -20.13 56.22 -34.60
C ARG A 255 -19.53 57.48 -35.21
N HIS A 256 -18.24 57.44 -35.58
CA HIS A 256 -17.57 58.54 -36.25
C HIS A 256 -18.19 58.82 -37.64
N ASP A 257 -18.45 57.78 -38.44
CA ASP A 257 -19.06 57.93 -39.76
C ASP A 257 -20.49 58.48 -39.66
N TYR A 258 -21.30 58.01 -38.70
CA TYR A 258 -22.63 58.56 -38.42
C TYR A 258 -22.59 60.05 -38.07
N GLN A 259 -21.62 60.49 -37.26
CA GLN A 259 -21.46 61.91 -36.94
C GLN A 259 -21.14 62.74 -38.18
N ASN A 260 -20.26 62.26 -39.06
CA ASN A 260 -19.97 62.93 -40.32
C ASN A 260 -21.19 63.01 -41.24
N TYR A 261 -21.98 61.93 -41.36
CA TYR A 261 -23.23 61.96 -42.13
C TYR A 261 -24.23 62.96 -41.58
N LEU A 262 -24.38 63.05 -40.25
CA LEU A 262 -25.28 64.02 -39.62
C LEU A 262 -24.82 65.47 -39.84
N LEU A 263 -23.52 65.73 -39.78
CA LEU A 263 -22.95 67.05 -40.08
C LEU A 263 -23.21 67.45 -41.54
N MET A 264 -22.96 66.55 -42.49
CA MET A 264 -23.25 66.74 -43.92
C MET A 264 -24.72 67.08 -44.17
N LEU A 265 -25.64 66.34 -43.54
CA LEU A 265 -27.08 66.61 -43.65
C LEU A 265 -27.48 67.97 -43.04
N GLN A 266 -26.81 68.42 -41.98
CA GLN A 266 -27.05 69.74 -41.40
C GLN A 266 -26.52 70.87 -42.29
N GLU A 267 -25.38 70.67 -42.97
CA GLU A 267 -24.83 71.63 -43.93
C GLU A 267 -25.72 71.77 -45.16
N LEU A 268 -26.15 70.65 -45.76
CA LEU A 268 -27.11 70.65 -46.89
C LEU A 268 -28.43 71.33 -46.51
N LYS A 269 -28.94 71.08 -45.29
CA LYS A 269 -30.15 71.74 -44.80
C LYS A 269 -29.98 73.25 -44.59
N LYS A 270 -28.76 73.74 -44.30
CA LYS A 270 -28.47 75.17 -44.20
C LYS A 270 -28.36 75.83 -45.57
N GLU A 271 -27.85 75.14 -46.58
CA GLU A 271 -27.81 75.62 -47.97
C GLU A 271 -29.20 75.72 -48.62
N ASP A 272 -30.15 74.87 -48.20
CA ASP A 272 -31.55 74.86 -48.69
C ASP A 272 -32.49 75.88 -47.98
N THR A 273 -31.98 76.68 -47.05
CA THR A 273 -32.74 77.82 -46.47
C THR A 273 -32.25 79.15 -47.06
N PRO A 274 -33.09 79.89 -47.83
CA PRO A 274 -32.75 81.21 -48.37
C PRO A 274 -32.61 82.30 -47.30
#